data_AF-A0ABD1B016-F1
#
_entry.id   AF-A0ABD1B016-F1
#
_cell.length_a   1.000
_cell.length_b   1.000
_cell.length_c   1.000
_cell.angle_alpha   90.00
_cell.angle_beta   90.00
_cell.angle_gamma   90.00
#
_symmetry.space_group_name_H-M   'P 1'
#
loop_
_entity.id
_entity.type
_entity.pdbx_description
1 polymer ?
#
loop_
_entity_poly.entity_id
_entity_poly.type
_entity_poly.pdbx_seq_one_letter_code
_entity_poly.pdbx_strand_id
1 'polypeptide(L)'
;MSHIAVERNRRRQMNEHLKSLRSLTPCFYIKRGDQASIIGGVIEFIKELQQLVQVLESKKRRKTINRPSFPYDHQTLEPSILASATTRVPFSRIENVMTTSTFKEVGACCNSPHANVEAKISGSNVVLRVVSRKIVGQLVKIISVLEKLSFQVLHLNISSMEDTVLYFFVVKIGLECHLSLEELTLEVQKSFVPEVLVSTN
;
A
#
# COMPACT_ATOMS: atom_id res chain seq x y z
N MET A 1 10.07 -42.27 -42.59
CA MET A 1 10.22 -40.81 -42.78
C MET A 1 9.77 -39.95 -41.58
N SER A 2 9.10 -40.47 -40.53
CA SER A 2 8.57 -39.64 -39.42
C SER A 2 9.60 -39.24 -38.35
N HIS A 3 10.60 -40.08 -38.06
CA HIS A 3 11.54 -39.86 -36.94
C HIS A 3 12.32 -38.53 -37.03
N ILE A 4 12.73 -38.13 -38.24
CA ILE A 4 13.48 -36.89 -38.47
C ILE A 4 12.60 -35.65 -38.21
N ALA A 5 11.33 -35.69 -38.64
CA ALA A 5 10.40 -34.59 -38.44
C ALA A 5 10.06 -34.41 -36.95
N VAL A 6 9.85 -35.51 -36.24
CA VAL A 6 9.60 -35.51 -34.79
C VAL A 6 10.78 -34.91 -34.02
N GLU A 7 12.01 -35.34 -34.31
CA GLU A 7 13.20 -34.82 -33.62
C GLU A 7 13.45 -33.33 -33.93
N ARG A 8 13.20 -32.89 -35.17
CA ARG A 8 13.28 -31.46 -35.51
C ARG A 8 12.26 -30.64 -34.72
N ASN A 9 11.02 -31.14 -34.59
CA ASN A 9 10.00 -30.47 -33.81
C ASN A 9 10.39 -30.37 -32.33
N ARG A 10 10.93 -31.47 -31.76
CA ARG A 10 11.43 -31.49 -30.38
C ARG A 10 12.51 -30.42 -30.14
N ARG A 11 13.49 -30.31 -31.05
CA ARG A 11 14.54 -29.27 -30.95
C ARG A 11 13.99 -27.86 -31.10
N ARG A 12 13.04 -27.65 -32.00
CA ARG A 12 12.35 -26.36 -32.17
C ARG A 12 11.68 -25.97 -30.85
N GLN A 13 10.87 -26.85 -30.26
CA GLN A 13 10.18 -26.61 -29.00
C GLN A 13 11.15 -26.31 -27.85
N MET A 14 12.23 -27.09 -27.73
CA MET A 14 13.28 -26.84 -26.72
C MET A 14 13.90 -25.45 -26.86
N ASN A 15 14.20 -25.01 -28.09
CA ASN A 15 14.75 -23.68 -28.33
C ASN A 15 13.75 -22.56 -28.02
N GLU A 16 12.46 -22.75 -28.25
CA GLU A 16 11.42 -21.79 -27.85
C GLU A 16 11.33 -21.65 -26.33
N HIS A 17 11.42 -22.75 -25.58
CA HIS A 17 11.47 -22.69 -24.12
C HIS A 17 12.73 -21.98 -23.60
N LEU A 18 13.89 -22.25 -24.20
CA LEU A 18 15.14 -21.57 -23.83
C LEU A 18 15.12 -20.07 -24.12
N LYS A 19 14.52 -19.66 -25.25
CA LYS A 19 14.30 -18.24 -25.56
C LYS A 19 13.38 -17.58 -24.53
N SER A 20 12.29 -18.25 -24.16
CA SER A 20 11.34 -17.76 -23.17
C SER A 20 12.01 -17.58 -21.81
N LEU A 21 12.74 -18.59 -21.33
CA LEU A 21 13.51 -18.52 -20.08
C LEU A 21 14.52 -17.37 -20.08
N ARG A 22 15.26 -17.22 -21.19
CA ARG A 22 16.21 -16.12 -21.34
C ARG A 22 15.54 -14.75 -21.29
N SER A 23 14.34 -14.60 -21.86
CA SER A 23 13.60 -13.33 -21.86
C SER A 23 13.07 -12.93 -20.48
N LEU A 24 12.79 -13.91 -19.62
CA LEU A 24 12.32 -13.71 -18.25
C LEU A 24 13.45 -13.49 -17.25
N THR A 25 14.69 -13.81 -17.63
CA THR A 25 15.85 -13.75 -16.75
C THR A 25 16.65 -12.48 -17.02
N PRO A 26 17.02 -11.68 -16.00
CA PRO A 26 17.85 -10.51 -16.20
C PRO A 26 19.17 -10.84 -16.90
N CYS A 27 19.60 -9.98 -17.82
CA CYS A 27 20.72 -10.24 -18.72
C CYS A 27 22.06 -10.47 -18.01
N PHE A 28 22.21 -10.01 -16.77
CA PHE A 28 23.45 -10.19 -16.01
C PHE A 28 23.67 -11.63 -15.49
N TYR A 29 22.61 -12.43 -15.31
CA TYR A 29 22.74 -13.85 -14.96
C TYR A 29 23.10 -14.73 -16.17
N ILE A 30 22.83 -14.26 -17.39
CA ILE A 30 23.06 -15.01 -18.64
C ILE A 30 24.13 -14.30 -19.47
N LYS A 31 25.41 -14.56 -19.14
CA LYS A 31 26.57 -13.96 -19.84
C LYS A 31 26.76 -14.46 -21.28
N ARG A 32 26.29 -15.66 -21.58
CA ARG A 32 26.39 -16.31 -22.90
C ARG A 32 25.06 -16.93 -23.29
N GLY A 33 24.78 -16.98 -24.59
CA GLY A 33 23.52 -17.49 -25.14
C GLY A 33 23.46 -19.01 -25.32
N ASP A 34 24.41 -19.76 -24.78
CA ASP A 34 24.41 -21.22 -24.83
C ASP A 34 23.46 -21.82 -23.78
N GLN A 35 23.02 -23.07 -24.00
CA GLN A 35 22.00 -23.71 -23.18
C GLN A 35 22.41 -23.83 -21.70
N ALA A 36 23.68 -24.16 -21.44
CA ALA A 36 24.17 -24.33 -20.08
C ALA A 36 24.20 -22.99 -19.32
N SER A 37 24.68 -21.92 -19.97
CA SER A 37 24.66 -20.58 -19.36
C SER A 37 23.23 -20.06 -19.12
N ILE A 38 22.28 -20.33 -20.03
CA ILE A 38 20.87 -19.96 -19.82
C ILE A 38 20.30 -20.69 -18.60
N ILE A 39 20.44 -22.02 -18.53
CA ILE A 39 19.90 -22.81 -17.42
C ILE A 39 20.59 -22.45 -16.09
N GLY A 40 21.91 -22.30 -16.09
CA GLY A 40 22.67 -21.90 -14.90
C GLY A 40 22.24 -20.54 -14.36
N GLY A 41 22.13 -19.53 -15.24
CA GLY A 41 21.69 -18.19 -14.85
C GLY A 41 20.25 -18.16 -14.32
N VAL A 42 19.33 -18.92 -14.94
CA VAL A 42 17.95 -19.07 -14.46
C VAL A 42 17.92 -19.69 -13.05
N ILE A 43 18.73 -20.72 -12.79
CA ILE A 43 18.78 -21.37 -11.46
C ILE A 43 19.26 -20.39 -10.39
N GLU A 44 20.30 -19.62 -10.67
CA GLU A 44 20.82 -18.61 -9.74
C GLU A 44 19.77 -17.54 -9.45
N PHE A 45 19.10 -17.03 -10.49
CA PHE A 45 18.03 -16.04 -10.34
C PHE A 45 16.84 -16.57 -9.51
N ILE A 46 16.40 -17.81 -9.75
CA ILE A 46 15.31 -18.42 -8.97
C ILE A 46 15.69 -18.55 -7.50
N LYS A 47 16.93 -18.94 -7.18
CA LYS A 47 17.40 -19.04 -5.79
C LYS A 47 17.37 -17.69 -5.09
N GLU A 48 17.83 -16.63 -5.76
CA GLU A 48 17.78 -15.27 -5.21
C GLU A 48 16.35 -14.79 -5.00
N LEU A 49 15.44 -15.04 -5.95
CA LEU A 49 14.02 -14.72 -5.79
C LEU A 49 13.40 -15.45 -4.60
N GLN A 50 13.69 -16.74 -4.43
CA GLN A 50 13.21 -17.53 -3.29
C GLN A 50 13.73 -16.98 -1.96
N GLN A 51 15.01 -16.62 -1.89
CA GLN A 51 15.60 -16.00 -0.70
C GLN A 51 14.96 -14.64 -0.39
N LEU A 52 14.73 -13.82 -1.42
CA LEU A 52 14.10 -12.51 -1.27
C LEU A 52 12.68 -12.65 -0.69
N VAL A 53 11.89 -13.61 -1.18
CA VAL A 53 10.56 -13.90 -0.64
C VAL A 53 10.64 -14.28 0.84
N GLN A 54 11.53 -15.21 1.22
CA GLN A 54 11.71 -15.61 2.62
C GLN A 54 12.11 -14.44 3.53
N VAL A 55 13.01 -13.58 3.07
CA VAL A 55 13.43 -12.38 3.81
C VAL A 55 12.27 -11.42 3.99
N LEU A 56 11.48 -11.17 2.94
CA LEU A 56 10.32 -10.29 3.00
C LEU A 56 9.22 -10.85 3.92
N GLU A 57 8.93 -12.14 3.85
CA GLU A 57 7.99 -12.82 4.74
C GLU A 57 8.45 -12.77 6.20
N SER A 58 9.74 -12.98 6.46
CA SER A 58 10.32 -12.86 7.80
C SER A 58 10.24 -11.43 8.33
N LYS A 59 10.52 -10.44 7.49
CA LYS A 59 10.39 -9.01 7.83
C LYS A 59 8.92 -8.65 8.12
N LYS A 60 7.98 -9.23 7.37
CA LYS A 60 6.54 -9.10 7.61
C LYS A 60 6.15 -9.66 8.98
N ARG A 61 6.56 -10.89 9.31
CA ARG A 61 6.29 -11.54 10.61
C ARG A 61 6.85 -10.77 11.81
N ARG A 62 8.05 -10.19 11.70
CA ARG A 62 8.61 -9.38 12.79
C ARG A 62 7.80 -8.09 13.04
N LYS A 63 7.25 -7.48 11.98
CA LYS A 63 6.35 -6.33 12.13
C LYS A 63 5.01 -6.70 12.78
N THR A 64 4.50 -7.91 12.57
CA THR A 64 3.26 -8.37 13.21
C THR A 64 3.45 -8.79 14.67
N ILE A 65 4.63 -9.33 15.03
CA ILE A 65 4.94 -9.77 16.42
C ILE A 65 5.27 -8.59 17.33
N ASN A 66 5.87 -7.51 16.82
CA ASN A 66 6.14 -6.30 17.60
C ASN A 66 4.92 -5.37 17.75
N ARG A 67 3.74 -5.80 17.27
CA ARG A 67 2.49 -5.13 17.64
C ARG A 67 2.11 -5.68 19.00
N PRO A 68 2.05 -4.88 20.08
CA PRO A 68 1.46 -5.34 21.32
C PRO A 68 0.04 -5.80 20.98
N SER A 69 -0.14 -7.12 21.04
CA SER A 69 -1.45 -7.72 21.21
C SER A 69 -1.95 -7.18 22.53
N PHE A 70 -2.73 -6.11 22.49
CA PHE A 70 -3.55 -5.73 23.63
C PHE A 70 -4.60 -6.84 23.76
N PRO A 71 -4.56 -7.67 24.82
CA PRO A 71 -5.73 -8.41 25.21
C PRO A 71 -6.70 -7.34 25.70
N TYR A 72 -7.89 -7.29 25.11
CA TYR A 72 -9.01 -6.66 25.77
C TYR A 72 -9.26 -7.46 27.05
N ASP A 73 -8.73 -6.99 28.17
CA ASP A 73 -9.31 -7.23 29.48
C ASP A 73 -9.74 -5.89 30.06
N HIS A 74 -11.01 -5.85 30.40
CA HIS A 74 -11.68 -4.75 31.08
C HIS A 74 -11.16 -4.64 32.52
N GLN A 75 -11.19 -3.42 33.07
CA GLN A 75 -10.93 -3.02 34.47
C GLN A 75 -9.43 -2.83 34.77
N THR A 76 -8.95 -1.71 35.33
CA THR A 76 -9.50 -0.67 36.21
C THR A 76 -8.66 0.62 36.10
N LEU A 77 -9.24 1.72 36.56
CA LEU A 77 -8.66 3.06 36.76
C LEU A 77 -7.21 3.09 37.28
N GLU A 78 -6.41 4.05 36.81
CA GLU A 78 -5.71 5.07 37.63
C GLU A 78 -4.89 6.04 36.73
N PRO A 79 -4.79 7.35 37.06
CA PRO A 79 -4.04 8.34 36.30
C PRO A 79 -2.60 8.48 36.83
N SER A 80 -1.60 8.54 35.95
CA SER A 80 -0.28 9.06 36.33
C SER A 80 0.47 9.67 35.16
N ILE A 81 0.84 10.94 35.38
CA ILE A 81 1.77 11.76 34.63
C ILE A 81 3.18 11.26 34.89
N LEU A 82 3.99 10.99 33.86
CA LEU A 82 5.29 11.64 33.62
C LEU A 82 6.00 11.08 32.37
N ALA A 83 6.81 11.96 31.79
CA ALA A 83 7.48 11.88 30.51
C ALA A 83 8.40 10.66 30.32
N SER A 84 8.54 10.24 29.05
CA SER A 84 9.83 9.81 28.51
C SER A 84 9.88 10.05 27.01
N ALA A 85 10.85 10.86 26.61
CA ALA A 85 11.22 11.11 25.24
C ALA A 85 11.59 9.79 24.55
N THR A 86 10.95 9.51 23.43
CA THR A 86 11.50 8.58 22.44
C THR A 86 11.24 9.21 21.08
N THR A 87 12.36 9.51 20.43
CA THR A 87 12.50 10.09 19.10
C THR A 87 11.53 9.42 18.12
N ARG A 88 10.42 10.12 17.81
CA ARG A 88 9.53 9.75 16.71
C ARG A 88 10.31 9.97 15.42
N VAL A 89 10.90 8.92 14.88
CA VAL A 89 11.39 8.94 13.51
C VAL A 89 10.20 9.17 12.59
N PRO A 90 10.15 10.28 11.82
CA PRO A 90 9.09 10.44 10.84
C PRO A 90 9.29 9.37 9.77
N PHE A 91 8.25 8.58 9.52
CA PHE A 91 8.16 7.71 8.35
C PHE A 91 7.98 8.58 7.10
N SER A 92 8.98 9.40 6.77
CA SER A 92 9.12 10.08 5.49
C SER A 92 10.18 9.33 4.69
N ARG A 93 9.74 8.51 3.73
CA ARG A 93 10.39 8.17 2.45
C ARG A 93 9.87 6.83 1.94
N ILE A 94 8.74 6.90 1.23
CA ILE A 94 8.61 6.14 0.00
C ILE A 94 8.66 7.21 -1.10
N GLU A 95 9.88 7.61 -1.45
CA GLU A 95 10.17 8.38 -2.66
C GLU A 95 10.81 7.43 -3.67
N ASN A 96 10.17 7.34 -4.84
CA ASN A 96 10.72 7.11 -6.19
C ASN A 96 9.51 6.75 -7.08
N VAL A 97 9.19 7.41 -8.19
CA VAL A 97 10.02 7.95 -9.28
C VAL A 97 9.25 9.06 -10.04
N MET A 98 9.93 10.20 -10.25
CA MET A 98 9.82 11.15 -11.38
C MET A 98 8.55 11.99 -11.59
N THR A 99 8.53 13.18 -10.98
CA THR A 99 8.13 14.43 -11.66
C THR A 99 9.00 15.58 -11.15
N THR A 100 9.85 16.11 -12.02
CA THR A 100 10.59 17.36 -11.80
C THR A 100 9.62 18.53 -11.84
N SER A 101 9.20 19.03 -10.68
CA SER A 101 8.85 20.44 -10.50
C SER A 101 8.73 20.77 -9.02
N THR A 102 9.62 21.64 -8.59
CA THR A 102 9.62 22.36 -7.31
C THR A 102 8.31 23.12 -7.13
N PHE A 103 7.28 22.45 -6.61
CA PHE A 103 6.13 23.09 -5.97
C PHE A 103 6.01 22.46 -4.58
N LYS A 104 6.02 23.30 -3.54
CA LYS A 104 5.61 22.86 -2.20
C LYS A 104 4.17 22.36 -2.33
N GLU A 105 3.97 21.04 -2.37
CA GLU A 105 2.62 20.46 -2.34
C GLU A 105 1.93 20.95 -1.07
N VAL A 106 0.82 21.68 -1.23
CA VAL A 106 -0.08 22.02 -0.13
C VAL A 106 -0.82 20.73 0.24
N GLY A 107 -0.44 20.17 1.39
CA GLY A 107 -0.92 18.90 1.90
C GLY A 107 -1.27 19.00 3.38
N ALA A 108 -2.26 18.21 3.82
CA ALA A 108 -2.62 18.07 5.22
C ALA A 108 -2.63 16.58 5.60
N CYS A 109 -2.33 16.28 6.86
CA CYS A 109 -2.42 14.93 7.38
C CYS A 109 -3.00 14.90 8.79
N CYS A 110 -3.86 13.91 9.04
CA CYS A 110 -4.44 13.63 10.33
C CYS A 110 -4.20 12.15 10.66
N ASN A 111 -3.41 11.89 11.70
CA ASN A 111 -3.02 10.54 12.10
C ASN A 111 -3.60 10.21 13.48
N SER A 112 -4.26 9.06 13.60
CA SER A 112 -4.77 8.54 14.86
C SER A 112 -4.48 7.04 14.99
N PRO A 113 -4.75 6.42 16.16
CA PRO A 113 -4.69 4.97 16.32
C PRO A 113 -5.65 4.19 15.42
N HIS A 114 -6.67 4.84 14.87
CA HIS A 114 -7.73 4.20 14.07
C HIS A 114 -7.48 4.33 12.56
N ALA A 115 -6.92 5.44 12.10
CA ALA A 115 -6.60 5.68 10.70
C ALA A 115 -5.48 6.72 10.53
N ASN A 116 -4.79 6.64 9.40
CA ASN A 116 -3.91 7.66 8.86
C ASN A 116 -4.58 8.25 7.62
N VAL A 117 -4.83 9.56 7.65
CA VAL A 117 -5.51 10.30 6.59
C VAL A 117 -4.55 11.37 6.06
N GLU A 118 -4.28 11.34 4.76
CA GLU A 118 -3.45 12.33 4.05
C GLU A 118 -4.26 12.89 2.88
N ALA A 119 -4.28 14.21 2.74
CA ALA A 119 -4.91 14.86 1.61
C ALA A 119 -3.92 15.84 0.96
N LYS A 120 -3.92 15.90 -0.36
CA LYS A 120 -3.01 16.72 -1.18
C LYS A 120 -3.73 17.34 -2.37
N ILE A 121 -3.44 18.60 -2.68
CA ILE A 121 -3.98 19.25 -3.88
C ILE A 121 -3.22 18.76 -5.11
N SER A 122 -3.95 18.36 -6.15
CA SER A 122 -3.40 17.98 -7.46
C SER A 122 -4.25 18.62 -8.57
N GLY A 123 -3.75 19.73 -9.13
CA GLY A 123 -4.51 20.55 -10.07
C GLY A 123 -5.80 21.07 -9.45
N SER A 124 -6.95 20.76 -10.06
CA SER A 124 -8.29 21.12 -9.56
C SER A 124 -8.91 20.06 -8.63
N ASN A 125 -8.16 19.02 -8.29
CA ASN A 125 -8.63 17.88 -7.52
C ASN A 125 -7.84 17.74 -6.21
N VAL A 126 -8.36 16.92 -5.31
CA VAL A 126 -7.67 16.48 -4.10
C VAL A 126 -7.41 14.98 -4.20
N VAL A 127 -6.18 14.58 -3.92
CA VAL A 127 -5.80 13.20 -3.70
C VAL A 127 -5.91 12.92 -2.21
N LEU A 128 -6.82 12.02 -1.84
CA LEU A 128 -7.06 11.63 -0.45
C LEU A 128 -6.64 10.17 -0.26
N ARG A 129 -5.75 9.93 0.70
CA ARG A 129 -5.25 8.60 1.07
C ARG A 129 -5.67 8.32 2.49
N VAL A 130 -6.34 7.20 2.69
CA VAL A 130 -6.81 6.76 4.00
C VAL A 130 -6.31 5.35 4.24
N VAL A 131 -5.48 5.16 5.26
CA VAL A 131 -4.97 3.85 5.68
C VAL A 131 -5.56 3.51 7.03
N SER A 132 -6.25 2.39 7.15
CA SER A 132 -6.85 1.94 8.40
C SER A 132 -6.83 0.42 8.53
N ARG A 133 -7.23 -0.08 9.70
CA ARG A 133 -7.65 -1.48 9.80
C ARG A 133 -8.94 -1.71 9.01
N LYS A 134 -9.18 -2.95 8.60
CA LYS A 134 -10.42 -3.38 7.96
C LYS A 134 -11.59 -3.24 8.92
N ILE A 135 -12.51 -2.32 8.60
CA ILE A 135 -13.74 -2.05 9.35
C ILE A 135 -14.90 -2.14 8.36
N VAL A 136 -15.89 -2.98 8.66
CA VAL A 136 -17.06 -3.18 7.79
C VAL A 136 -17.85 -1.87 7.69
N GLY A 137 -18.23 -1.49 6.47
CA GLY A 137 -19.01 -0.27 6.21
C GLY A 137 -18.22 1.04 6.29
N GLN A 138 -16.93 1.01 6.64
CA GLN A 138 -16.14 2.24 6.81
C GLN A 138 -15.97 3.03 5.51
N LEU A 139 -15.81 2.34 4.38
CA LEU A 139 -15.75 3.00 3.08
C LEU A 139 -17.02 3.83 2.82
N VAL A 140 -18.18 3.28 3.13
CA VAL A 140 -19.47 3.97 2.94
C VAL A 140 -19.50 5.23 3.80
N LYS A 141 -19.07 5.15 5.06
CA LYS A 141 -18.97 6.32 5.94
C LYS A 141 -18.06 7.40 5.37
N ILE A 142 -16.90 7.03 4.83
CA ILE A 142 -15.96 7.99 4.21
C ILE A 142 -16.62 8.65 2.99
N ILE A 143 -17.25 7.87 2.11
CA ILE A 143 -17.95 8.40 0.93
C ILE A 143 -19.07 9.37 1.37
N SER A 144 -19.87 8.99 2.38
CA SER A 144 -20.91 9.87 2.92
C SER A 144 -20.35 11.18 3.49
N VAL A 145 -19.17 11.16 4.13
CA VAL A 145 -18.49 12.39 4.55
C VAL A 145 -18.10 13.23 3.34
N LEU A 146 -17.47 12.62 2.33
CA LEU A 146 -17.05 13.35 1.12
C LEU A 146 -18.23 14.02 0.41
N GLU A 147 -19.34 13.30 0.25
CA GLU A 147 -20.57 13.82 -0.36
C GLU A 147 -21.17 14.97 0.45
N LYS A 148 -21.24 14.84 1.78
CA LYS A 148 -21.71 15.91 2.69
C LYS A 148 -20.86 17.18 2.61
N LEU A 149 -19.57 17.01 2.31
CA LEU A 149 -18.61 18.11 2.19
C LEU A 149 -18.49 18.65 0.75
N SER A 150 -19.42 18.28 -0.13
CA SER A 150 -19.46 18.69 -1.54
C SER A 150 -18.21 18.26 -2.33
N PHE A 151 -17.59 17.14 -1.97
CA PHE A 151 -16.55 16.51 -2.79
C PHE A 151 -17.16 15.45 -3.69
N GLN A 152 -16.84 15.49 -4.99
CA GLN A 152 -17.25 14.46 -5.94
C GLN A 152 -16.13 13.42 -6.10
N VAL A 153 -16.41 12.16 -5.81
CA VAL A 153 -15.46 11.07 -6.05
C VAL A 153 -15.32 10.81 -7.55
N LEU A 154 -14.13 11.06 -8.10
CA LEU A 154 -13.82 10.78 -9.50
C LEU A 154 -13.24 9.37 -9.67
N HIS A 155 -12.37 8.97 -8.74
CA HIS A 155 -11.72 7.68 -8.76
C HIS A 155 -11.52 7.17 -7.33
N LEU A 156 -11.74 5.88 -7.14
CA LEU A 156 -11.49 5.17 -5.89
C LEU A 156 -10.70 3.90 -6.22
N ASN A 157 -9.53 3.75 -5.61
CA ASN A 157 -8.81 2.49 -5.55
C ASN A 157 -8.82 1.97 -4.10
N ILE A 158 -9.14 0.69 -3.96
CA ILE A 158 -9.12 -0.01 -2.68
C ILE A 158 -8.06 -1.07 -2.76
N SER A 159 -7.02 -0.93 -1.95
CA SER A 159 -5.93 -1.89 -1.85
C SER A 159 -5.90 -2.43 -0.43
N SER A 160 -5.93 -3.76 -0.27
CA SER A 160 -5.90 -4.37 1.07
C SER A 160 -4.72 -5.32 1.23
N MET A 161 -4.14 -5.34 2.41
CA MET A 161 -3.05 -6.24 2.78
C MET A 161 -3.24 -6.65 4.24
N GLU A 162 -3.41 -7.95 4.49
CA GLU A 162 -3.67 -8.50 5.82
C GLU A 162 -4.88 -7.85 6.50
N ASP A 163 -4.67 -7.19 7.65
CA ASP A 163 -5.67 -6.49 8.45
C ASP A 163 -5.79 -5.01 8.08
N THR A 164 -4.97 -4.52 7.14
CA THR A 164 -4.90 -3.12 6.73
C THR A 164 -5.55 -2.92 5.36
N VAL A 165 -6.17 -1.77 5.16
CA VAL A 165 -6.74 -1.31 3.90
C VAL A 165 -6.28 0.12 3.62
N LEU A 166 -5.93 0.38 2.36
CA LEU A 166 -5.69 1.69 1.79
C LEU A 166 -6.87 2.03 0.88
N TYR A 167 -7.57 3.11 1.21
CA TYR A 167 -8.47 3.79 0.30
C TYR A 167 -7.73 4.95 -0.33
N PHE A 168 -7.68 4.98 -1.66
CA PHE A 168 -7.08 6.03 -2.45
C PHE A 168 -8.17 6.69 -3.30
N PHE A 169 -8.51 7.93 -2.97
CA PHE A 169 -9.51 8.71 -3.68
C PHE A 169 -8.83 9.81 -4.50
N VAL A 170 -9.37 10.05 -5.69
CA VAL A 170 -9.23 11.33 -6.38
C VAL A 170 -10.60 11.98 -6.34
N VAL A 171 -10.70 13.10 -5.65
CA VAL A 171 -11.96 13.83 -5.49
C VAL A 171 -11.87 15.21 -6.14
N LYS A 172 -12.95 15.65 -6.76
CA LYS A 172 -13.10 17.01 -7.25
C LYS A 172 -13.70 17.88 -6.16
N ILE A 173 -13.16 19.08 -5.98
CA ILE A 173 -13.71 20.08 -5.07
C ILE A 173 -15.00 20.63 -5.70
N GLY A 174 -16.14 20.50 -5.02
CA GLY A 174 -17.40 21.09 -5.45
C GLY A 174 -17.44 22.60 -5.22
N LEU A 175 -18.34 23.28 -5.93
CA LEU A 175 -18.45 24.75 -5.90
C LEU A 175 -18.87 25.29 -4.53
N GLU A 176 -19.58 24.50 -3.74
CA GLU A 176 -20.06 24.84 -2.39
C GLU A 176 -19.08 24.42 -1.28
N CYS A 177 -17.92 23.88 -1.64
CA CYS A 177 -16.93 23.43 -0.66
C CYS A 177 -16.11 24.63 -0.16
N HIS A 178 -16.24 24.93 1.13
CA HIS A 178 -15.49 26.00 1.81
C HIS A 178 -14.37 25.48 2.72
N LEU A 179 -14.11 24.18 2.72
CA LEU A 179 -13.22 23.56 3.68
C LEU A 179 -11.75 23.61 3.27
N SER A 180 -10.89 23.75 4.27
CA SER A 180 -9.46 23.54 4.13
C SER A 180 -9.13 22.05 4.01
N LEU A 181 -7.92 21.77 3.55
CA LEU A 181 -7.41 20.39 3.46
C LEU A 181 -7.27 19.75 4.85
N GLU A 182 -6.97 20.55 5.88
CA GLU A 182 -6.86 20.11 7.27
C GLU A 182 -8.24 19.70 7.79
N GLU A 183 -9.26 20.51 7.54
CA GLU A 183 -10.65 20.22 7.94
C GLU A 183 -11.18 18.95 7.25
N LEU A 184 -10.88 18.77 5.96
CA LEU A 184 -11.21 17.53 5.24
C LEU A 184 -10.58 16.31 5.91
N THR A 185 -9.28 16.36 6.22
CA THR A 185 -8.59 15.22 6.86
C THR A 185 -9.16 14.92 8.25
N LEU A 186 -9.54 15.95 9.01
CA LEU A 186 -10.18 15.81 10.32
C LEU A 186 -11.58 15.18 10.21
N GLU A 187 -12.40 15.62 9.27
CA GLU A 187 -13.77 15.11 9.14
C GLU A 187 -13.79 13.65 8.67
N VAL A 188 -12.91 13.29 7.73
CA VAL A 188 -12.69 11.91 7.33
C VAL A 188 -12.19 11.08 8.52
N GLN A 189 -11.29 11.64 9.35
CA GLN A 189 -10.78 10.96 10.55
C GLN A 189 -11.88 10.69 11.59
N LYS A 190 -12.83 11.61 11.80
CA LYS A 190 -13.97 11.44 12.72
C LYS A 190 -14.88 10.28 12.32
N SER A 191 -14.97 9.96 11.02
CA SER A 191 -15.78 8.82 10.55
C SER A 191 -15.32 7.46 11.12
N PHE A 192 -14.12 7.38 11.68
CA PHE A 192 -13.54 6.18 12.30
C PHE A 192 -13.80 6.07 13.81
N VAL A 193 -14.28 7.14 14.44
CA VAL A 193 -14.62 7.13 15.88
C VAL A 193 -16.06 6.61 16.00
N PRO A 194 -16.34 5.61 16.86
CA PRO A 194 -17.71 5.22 17.16
C PRO A 194 -18.43 6.42 17.78
N GLU A 195 -19.62 6.77 17.26
CA GLU A 195 -20.51 7.68 17.98
C GLU A 195 -20.80 7.05 19.35
N VAL A 196 -20.22 7.61 20.41
CA VAL A 196 -20.62 7.28 21.77
C VAL A 196 -22.07 7.76 21.87
N LEU A 197 -22.99 6.80 21.96
CA LEU A 197 -24.39 7.08 22.24
C LEU A 197 -24.46 7.89 23.54
N VAL A 198 -24.65 9.20 23.41
CA VAL A 198 -25.15 10.04 24.49
C VAL A 198 -26.63 9.69 24.62
N SER A 199 -26.90 8.58 25.32
CA SER A 199 -28.23 8.31 25.86
C SER A 199 -28.42 9.23 27.06
N THR A 200 -28.91 10.44 26.82
CA THR A 200 -29.64 11.21 27.84
C THR A 200 -30.94 10.49 28.12
N ASN A 201 -31.07 9.97 29.34
CA ASN A 201 -32.33 9.86 30.08
C ASN A 201 -32.07 10.37 31.48
#